data_AF-A0AAV6YNZ6-F1
#
_entry.id   AF-A0AAV6YNZ6-F1
#
_cell.length_a   1.000
_cell.length_b   1.000
_cell.length_c   1.000
_cell.angle_alpha   90.00
_cell.angle_beta   90.00
_cell.angle_gamma   90.00
#
_symmetry.space_group_name_H-M   'P 1'
#
loop_
_entity.id
_entity.type
_entity.pdbx_description
1 polymer ?
#
loop_
_entity_poly.entity_id
_entity_poly.type
_entity_poly.pdbx_seq_one_letter_code
_entity_poly.pdbx_strand_id
1 'polypeptide(L)'
;RTLEPRLGYHVAIKKVPYVDAEGNLVKPVRPNGIKMEKFVFDVFQFAQNFVAFEVVREEEFSPLKNADTADKDTPSTSRRALLWQHYRWALRAGARFTDASGCAIAEVSSVPEAEDPPAVCEISPLISYFGEGLDVHLNNRDLTSPFILDIQGV
;
A
#
# COMPACT_ATOMS: atom_id res chain seq x y z
N ARG A 1 21.97 -6.93 20.93
CA ARG A 1 22.80 -8.09 20.53
C ARG A 1 22.60 -9.32 21.41
N THR A 2 22.37 -9.21 22.73
CA THR A 2 22.22 -10.39 23.62
C THR A 2 21.00 -11.27 23.36
N LEU A 3 19.92 -10.74 22.78
CA LEU A 3 18.70 -11.51 22.47
C LEU A 3 18.71 -12.17 21.09
N GLU A 4 19.53 -11.69 20.16
CA GLU A 4 19.57 -12.20 18.79
C GLU A 4 19.92 -13.70 18.71
N PRO A 5 20.86 -14.26 19.51
CA PRO A 5 21.13 -15.70 19.53
C PRO A 5 19.95 -16.56 20.00
N ARG A 6 18.95 -15.96 20.68
CA ARG A 6 17.76 -16.66 21.16
C ARG A 6 16.66 -16.73 20.10
N LEU A 7 16.77 -15.97 19.02
CA LEU A 7 15.82 -16.03 17.90
C LEU A 7 16.10 -17.28 17.06
N GLY A 8 15.07 -18.11 16.92
CA GLY A 8 15.11 -19.30 16.07
C GLY A 8 15.18 -18.94 14.58
N TYR A 9 15.60 -19.91 13.77
CA TYR A 9 15.51 -19.82 12.32
C TYR A 9 14.20 -20.44 11.83
N HIS A 10 13.49 -19.72 10.98
CA HIS A 10 12.39 -20.25 10.18
C HIS A 10 12.97 -20.86 8.91
N VAL A 11 12.54 -22.08 8.59
CA VAL A 11 13.08 -22.86 7.47
C VAL A 11 12.08 -22.88 6.32
N ALA A 12 12.49 -22.36 5.16
CA ALA A 12 11.74 -22.47 3.92
C ALA A 12 12.44 -23.43 2.94
N ILE A 13 11.71 -24.44 2.49
CA ILE A 13 12.19 -25.38 1.47
C ILE A 13 12.07 -24.71 0.09
N LYS A 14 13.19 -24.59 -0.64
CA LYS A 14 13.26 -23.82 -1.90
C LYS A 14 13.87 -24.61 -3.04
N LYS A 15 13.45 -24.24 -4.26
CA LYS A 15 14.12 -24.57 -5.51
C LYS A 15 15.16 -23.49 -5.77
N VAL A 16 16.42 -23.79 -5.45
CA VAL A 16 17.53 -22.84 -5.53
C VAL A 16 18.31 -23.15 -6.81
N PRO A 17 18.29 -22.27 -7.84
CA PRO A 17 19.16 -22.42 -9.00
C PRO A 17 20.62 -22.54 -8.58
N TYR A 18 21.35 -23.46 -9.18
CA TYR A 18 22.74 -23.75 -8.83
C TYR A 18 23.55 -24.07 -10.09
N VAL A 19 24.87 -24.10 -9.95
CA VAL A 19 25.79 -24.56 -11.00
C VAL A 19 26.24 -25.98 -10.64
N ASP A 20 26.07 -26.92 -11.58
CA ASP A 20 26.48 -28.32 -11.37
C ASP A 20 28.00 -28.51 -11.49
N ALA A 21 28.47 -29.75 -11.34
CA ALA A 21 29.89 -30.07 -11.35
C ALA A 21 30.55 -29.83 -12.71
N GLU A 22 29.74 -29.87 -13.78
CA GLU A 22 30.14 -29.64 -15.17
C GLU A 22 30.11 -28.15 -15.55
N GLY A 23 29.71 -27.27 -14.63
CA GLY A 23 29.66 -25.82 -14.84
C GLY A 23 28.37 -25.32 -15.51
N ASN A 24 27.33 -26.15 -15.62
CA ASN A 24 26.06 -25.76 -16.22
C ASN A 24 25.12 -25.12 -15.18
N LEU A 25 24.37 -24.09 -15.60
CA LEU A 25 23.33 -23.50 -14.77
C LEU A 25 22.08 -24.40 -14.76
N VAL A 26 21.71 -24.89 -13.59
CA VAL A 26 20.56 -25.77 -13.39
C VAL A 26 19.43 -25.04 -12.68
N LYS A 27 18.21 -25.10 -13.26
CA LYS A 27 16.96 -24.71 -12.61
C LYS A 27 16.25 -25.96 -12.08
N PRO A 28 16.25 -26.22 -10.77
CA PRO A 28 15.82 -27.51 -10.23
C PRO A 28 14.30 -27.70 -10.31
N VAL A 29 13.87 -28.90 -10.69
CA VAL A 29 12.43 -29.27 -10.77
C VAL A 29 11.83 -29.63 -9.42
N ARG A 30 12.65 -30.05 -8.45
CA ARG A 30 12.28 -30.36 -7.05
C ARG A 30 13.09 -29.48 -6.10
N PRO A 31 12.61 -29.20 -4.88
CA PRO A 31 13.39 -28.45 -3.90
C PRO A 31 14.72 -29.15 -3.59
N ASN A 32 15.79 -28.37 -3.52
CA ASN A 32 17.17 -28.83 -3.38
C ASN A 32 17.94 -28.06 -2.29
N GLY A 33 17.29 -27.12 -1.61
CA GLY A 33 17.91 -26.32 -0.57
C GLY A 33 16.92 -25.80 0.45
N ILE A 34 17.48 -25.34 1.57
CA ILE A 34 16.76 -24.62 2.61
C ILE A 34 17.20 -23.16 2.63
N LYS A 35 16.24 -22.26 2.88
CA LYS A 35 16.49 -20.86 3.23
C LYS A 35 16.14 -20.70 4.70
N MET A 36 17.10 -20.21 5.48
CA MET A 36 16.90 -19.89 6.90
C MET A 36 16.71 -18.38 7.04
N GLU A 37 15.64 -17.97 7.71
CA GLU A 37 15.30 -16.56 7.93
C GLU A 37 14.93 -16.35 9.40
N LYS A 38 15.20 -15.16 9.94
CA LYS A 38 14.64 -14.71 11.23
C LYS A 38 13.51 -13.73 10.94
N PHE A 39 12.43 -13.80 11.70
CA PHE A 39 11.34 -12.84 11.54
C PHE A 39 11.48 -11.70 12.54
N VAL A 40 11.26 -10.47 12.07
CA VAL A 40 11.43 -9.25 12.87
C VAL A 40 10.53 -9.24 14.12
N PHE A 41 9.35 -9.84 14.03
CA PHE A 41 8.35 -9.89 15.10
C PHE A 41 8.59 -10.99 16.14
N ASP A 42 9.54 -11.91 15.92
CA ASP A 42 9.86 -12.95 16.92
C ASP A 42 10.41 -12.37 18.22
N VAL A 43 10.84 -11.10 18.21
CA VAL A 43 11.31 -10.37 19.40
C VAL A 43 10.18 -10.01 20.37
N PHE A 44 8.91 -10.04 19.95
CA PHE A 44 7.78 -9.62 20.79
C PHE A 44 7.69 -10.44 22.08
N GLN A 45 8.06 -11.72 22.06
CA GLN A 45 8.10 -12.58 23.25
C GLN A 45 9.07 -12.09 24.34
N PHE A 46 10.00 -11.19 24.01
CA PHE A 46 10.97 -10.61 24.95
C PHE A 46 10.55 -9.24 25.48
N ALA A 47 9.46 -8.66 24.99
CA ALA A 47 8.96 -7.38 25.47
C ALA A 47 8.41 -7.54 26.90
N GLN A 48 8.80 -6.64 27.81
CA GLN A 48 8.23 -6.61 29.16
C GLN A 48 6.79 -6.10 29.16
N ASN A 49 6.49 -5.16 28.25
CA ASN A 49 5.17 -4.58 28.06
C ASN A 49 4.87 -4.60 26.56
N PHE A 50 3.99 -5.50 26.13
CA PHE A 50 3.54 -5.61 24.74
C PHE A 50 2.13 -5.04 24.62
N VAL A 51 1.88 -4.28 23.56
CA VAL A 51 0.56 -3.76 23.20
C VAL A 51 0.30 -4.00 21.72
N ALA A 52 -0.98 -4.11 21.35
CA ALA A 52 -1.43 -4.16 19.98
C ALA A 52 -2.40 -2.99 19.74
N PHE A 53 -2.33 -2.40 18.54
CA PHE A 53 -3.20 -1.31 18.12
C PHE A 53 -3.83 -1.68 16.79
N GLU A 54 -5.16 -1.68 16.73
CA GLU A 54 -5.94 -2.01 15.53
C GLU A 54 -6.23 -0.75 14.73
N VAL A 55 -6.18 -0.87 13.40
CA VAL A 55 -6.35 0.23 12.45
C VAL A 55 -7.27 -0.17 11.31
N VAL A 56 -7.81 0.83 10.62
CA VAL A 56 -8.65 0.63 9.43
C VAL A 56 -7.76 0.32 8.23
N ARG A 57 -7.97 -0.82 7.58
CA ARG A 57 -7.13 -1.29 6.46
C ARG A 57 -7.04 -0.27 5.34
N GLU A 58 -8.17 0.32 4.97
CA GLU A 58 -8.29 1.23 3.85
C GLU A 58 -7.56 2.56 4.09
N GLU A 59 -7.21 2.87 5.34
CA GLU A 59 -6.45 4.08 5.72
C GLU A 59 -4.95 3.81 5.90
N GLU A 60 -4.55 2.58 6.24
CA GLU A 60 -3.16 2.29 6.66
C GLU A 60 -2.47 1.10 5.97
N PHE A 61 -3.18 0.27 5.20
CA PHE A 61 -2.58 -0.97 4.68
C PHE A 61 -3.07 -1.38 3.28
N SER A 62 -2.21 -1.12 2.28
CA SER A 62 -2.33 -1.69 0.93
C SER A 62 -0.98 -2.24 0.45
N PRO A 63 -0.73 -3.56 0.62
CA PRO A 63 0.59 -4.13 0.36
C PRO A 63 0.83 -4.40 -1.12
N LEU A 64 2.09 -4.34 -1.54
CA LEU A 64 2.55 -4.75 -2.86
C LEU A 64 3.40 -6.03 -2.75
N LYS A 65 2.90 -7.14 -3.29
CA LYS A 65 3.50 -8.48 -3.21
C LYS A 65 3.55 -9.21 -4.55
N ASN A 66 2.60 -8.95 -5.44
CA ASN A 66 2.37 -9.71 -6.66
C ASN A 66 2.41 -8.80 -7.90
N ALA A 67 2.54 -9.40 -9.08
CA ALA A 67 2.32 -8.71 -10.35
C ALA A 67 0.81 -8.53 -10.62
N ASP A 68 0.42 -7.64 -11.54
CA ASP A 68 -0.98 -7.38 -11.90
C ASP A 68 -1.71 -8.57 -12.55
N THR A 69 -1.00 -9.65 -12.87
CA THR A 69 -1.62 -10.91 -13.30
C THR A 69 -2.24 -11.70 -12.14
N ALA A 70 -2.00 -11.30 -10.89
CA ALA A 70 -2.62 -11.88 -9.70
C ALA A 70 -3.84 -11.06 -9.25
N ASP A 71 -4.69 -11.67 -8.42
CA ASP A 71 -5.96 -11.05 -8.02
C ASP A 71 -5.81 -9.91 -6.98
N LYS A 72 -4.70 -9.89 -6.21
CA LYS A 72 -4.53 -8.98 -5.07
C LYS A 72 -3.07 -8.61 -4.80
N ASP A 73 -2.90 -7.57 -3.99
CA ASP A 73 -1.60 -7.06 -3.53
C ASP A 73 -0.65 -6.75 -4.72
N THR A 74 -1.21 -6.16 -5.77
CA THR A 74 -0.56 -5.80 -7.04
C THR A 74 -0.32 -4.29 -7.14
N PRO A 75 0.48 -3.80 -8.12
CA PRO A 75 0.62 -2.37 -8.39
C PRO A 75 -0.72 -1.66 -8.56
N SER A 76 -1.66 -2.26 -9.31
CA SER A 76 -2.99 -1.69 -9.54
C SER A 76 -3.79 -1.55 -8.24
N THR A 77 -3.81 -2.59 -7.39
CA THR A 77 -4.50 -2.53 -6.10
C THR A 77 -3.88 -1.50 -5.14
N SER A 78 -2.55 -1.37 -5.15
CA SER A 78 -1.82 -0.40 -4.32
C SER A 78 -2.14 1.03 -4.72
N ARG A 79 -2.04 1.35 -6.02
CA ARG A 79 -2.38 2.67 -6.57
C ARG A 79 -3.83 3.04 -6.26
N ARG A 80 -4.77 2.14 -6.54
CA ARG A 80 -6.19 2.36 -6.33
C ARG A 80 -6.53 2.66 -4.87
N ALA A 81 -5.96 1.93 -3.92
CA ALA A 81 -6.19 2.16 -2.49
C ALA A 81 -5.77 3.58 -2.09
N LEU A 82 -4.61 4.06 -2.57
CA LEU A 82 -4.13 5.42 -2.30
C LEU A 82 -5.07 6.47 -2.89
N LEU A 83 -5.48 6.31 -4.15
CA LEU A 83 -6.40 7.24 -4.81
C LEU A 83 -7.77 7.30 -4.12
N TRP A 84 -8.28 6.17 -3.66
CA TRP A 84 -9.51 6.12 -2.84
C TRP A 84 -9.35 6.86 -1.51
N GLN A 85 -8.18 6.76 -0.87
CA GLN A 85 -7.91 7.51 0.36
C GLN A 85 -7.92 9.02 0.10
N HIS A 86 -7.21 9.46 -0.94
CA HIS A 86 -7.11 10.89 -1.29
C HIS A 86 -8.45 11.46 -1.79
N TYR A 87 -9.23 10.69 -2.54
CA TYR A 87 -10.60 11.05 -2.90
C TYR A 87 -11.46 11.29 -1.65
N ARG A 88 -11.44 10.36 -0.69
CA ARG A 88 -12.17 10.51 0.58
C ARG A 88 -11.70 11.71 1.39
N TRP A 89 -10.40 11.97 1.44
CA TRP A 89 -9.85 13.16 2.09
C TRP A 89 -10.31 14.46 1.44
N ALA A 90 -10.29 14.55 0.11
CA ALA A 90 -10.75 15.73 -0.62
C ALA A 90 -12.23 16.02 -0.35
N LEU A 91 -13.10 14.99 -0.39
CA LEU A 91 -14.52 15.14 -0.05
C LEU A 91 -14.72 15.60 1.40
N ARG A 92 -14.03 14.97 2.37
CA ARG A 92 -14.08 15.37 3.79
C ARG A 92 -13.62 16.82 4.01
N ALA A 93 -12.71 17.32 3.18
CA ALA A 93 -12.22 18.69 3.20
C ALA A 93 -13.16 19.71 2.51
N GLY A 94 -14.30 19.27 1.97
CA GLY A 94 -15.30 20.12 1.34
C GLY A 94 -15.10 20.34 -0.17
N ALA A 95 -14.25 19.54 -0.82
CA ALA A 95 -14.14 19.55 -2.27
C ALA A 95 -15.34 18.88 -2.93
N ARG A 96 -15.62 19.26 -4.17
CA ARG A 96 -16.52 18.53 -5.07
C ARG A 96 -15.73 18.14 -6.32
N PHE A 97 -16.09 17.04 -6.95
CA PHE A 97 -15.47 16.64 -8.21
C PHE A 97 -16.41 16.90 -9.38
N THR A 98 -15.85 17.36 -10.50
CA THR A 98 -16.58 17.56 -11.76
C THR A 98 -15.97 16.78 -12.89
N ASP A 99 -16.79 16.36 -13.84
CA ASP A 99 -16.33 15.77 -15.09
C ASP A 99 -15.79 16.85 -16.06
N ALA A 100 -15.34 16.44 -17.24
CA ALA A 100 -14.79 17.33 -18.26
C ALA A 100 -15.78 18.39 -18.78
N SER A 101 -17.09 18.21 -18.55
CA SER A 101 -18.14 19.15 -18.91
C SER A 101 -18.50 20.12 -17.78
N GLY A 102 -17.88 19.98 -16.61
CA GLY A 102 -18.19 20.75 -15.41
C GLY A 102 -19.42 20.24 -14.66
N CYS A 103 -19.94 19.05 -15.00
CA CYS A 103 -21.04 18.43 -14.28
C CYS A 103 -20.50 17.75 -13.02
N ALA A 104 -21.24 17.82 -11.91
CA ALA A 104 -20.85 17.20 -10.66
C ALA A 104 -20.80 15.67 -10.78
N ILE A 105 -19.70 15.08 -10.34
CA ILE A 105 -19.54 13.63 -10.20
C ILE A 105 -20.18 13.24 -8.87
N ALA A 106 -21.07 12.24 -8.90
CA ALA A 106 -21.74 11.77 -7.70
C ALA A 106 -20.72 11.27 -6.67
N GLU A 107 -20.87 11.72 -5.43
CA GLU A 107 -20.06 11.26 -4.32
C GLU A 107 -20.40 9.81 -3.98
N VAL A 108 -19.38 8.96 -3.94
CA VAL A 108 -19.56 7.57 -3.52
C VAL A 108 -18.65 7.30 -2.33
N SER A 109 -19.27 6.98 -1.19
CA SER A 109 -18.57 6.73 0.07
C SER A 109 -18.05 5.29 0.19
N SER A 110 -18.51 4.37 -0.65
CA SER A 110 -18.07 2.98 -0.69
C SER A 110 -18.33 2.35 -2.06
N VAL A 111 -17.26 1.88 -2.73
CA VAL A 111 -17.33 1.11 -3.99
C VAL A 111 -16.47 -0.15 -3.81
N PRO A 112 -16.76 -1.26 -4.50
CA PRO A 112 -15.95 -2.48 -4.41
C PRO A 112 -14.46 -2.21 -4.63
N GLU A 113 -13.61 -2.98 -3.94
CA GLU A 113 -12.14 -2.94 -4.03
C GLU A 113 -11.57 -3.08 -5.46
N ALA A 114 -12.42 -3.39 -6.45
CA ALA A 114 -12.08 -3.70 -7.83
C ALA A 114 -12.15 -2.51 -8.81
N GLU A 115 -12.58 -1.32 -8.40
CA GLU A 115 -12.73 -0.16 -9.29
C GLU A 115 -12.01 1.10 -8.78
N ASP A 116 -11.45 1.89 -9.70
CA ASP A 116 -10.86 3.19 -9.37
C ASP A 116 -11.93 4.16 -8.82
N PRO A 117 -11.55 5.17 -8.02
CA PRO A 117 -12.50 6.17 -7.54
C PRO A 117 -13.17 6.94 -8.68
N PRO A 118 -14.40 7.46 -8.48
CA PRO A 118 -15.13 8.24 -9.48
C PRO A 118 -14.34 9.43 -10.05
N ALA A 119 -13.42 9.96 -9.25
CA ALA A 119 -12.46 10.98 -9.65
C ALA A 119 -11.07 10.65 -9.07
N VAL A 120 -10.04 10.90 -9.87
CA VAL A 120 -8.65 10.71 -9.47
C VAL A 120 -8.13 11.96 -8.79
N CYS A 121 -7.67 11.80 -7.55
CA CYS A 121 -7.04 12.84 -6.75
C CYS A 121 -5.78 12.25 -6.10
N GLU A 122 -4.66 12.94 -6.20
CA GLU A 122 -3.45 12.59 -5.46
C GLU A 122 -2.95 13.78 -4.63
N ILE A 123 -2.71 13.54 -3.34
CA ILE A 123 -2.29 14.56 -2.38
C ILE A 123 -0.90 14.18 -1.88
N SER A 124 0.04 15.10 -2.02
CA SER A 124 1.39 14.90 -1.53
C SER A 124 1.41 14.78 -0.01
N PRO A 125 2.17 13.82 0.56
CA PRO A 125 2.37 13.73 2.01
C PRO A 125 3.00 14.98 2.66
N LEU A 126 3.60 15.87 1.85
CA LEU A 126 4.13 17.16 2.34
C LEU A 126 3.03 18.21 2.57
N ILE A 127 1.84 18.00 2.01
CA ILE A 127 0.68 18.86 2.21
C ILE A 127 -0.20 18.33 3.33
N SER A 128 -0.46 17.01 3.34
CA SER A 128 -1.29 16.36 4.35
C SER A 128 -0.80 14.94 4.61
N TYR A 129 -0.59 14.60 5.88
CA TYR A 129 -0.12 13.28 6.27
C TYR A 129 -1.27 12.27 6.37
N PHE A 130 -2.40 12.68 6.94
CA PHE A 130 -3.56 11.82 7.22
C PHE A 130 -4.90 12.50 6.89
N GLY A 131 -4.88 13.45 5.96
CA GLY A 131 -6.06 14.18 5.50
C GLY A 131 -6.35 15.48 6.27
N GLU A 132 -5.53 15.83 7.26
CA GLU A 132 -5.61 17.10 7.98
C GLU A 132 -5.21 18.30 7.12
N GLY A 133 -5.73 19.49 7.45
CA GLY A 133 -5.30 20.77 6.87
C GLY A 133 -5.70 20.99 5.41
N LEU A 134 -6.44 20.06 4.79
CA LEU A 134 -6.83 20.15 3.39
C LEU A 134 -7.94 21.16 3.12
N ASP A 135 -8.70 21.57 4.13
CA ASP A 135 -9.78 22.53 4.02
C ASP A 135 -9.29 23.90 3.50
N VAL A 136 -8.07 24.32 3.86
CA VAL A 136 -7.49 25.58 3.37
C VAL A 136 -7.22 25.56 1.86
N HIS A 137 -7.07 24.36 1.29
CA HIS A 137 -6.79 24.15 -0.13
C HIS A 137 -8.06 23.81 -0.92
N LEU A 138 -8.98 23.04 -0.34
CA LEU A 138 -10.02 22.33 -1.08
C LEU A 138 -11.46 22.76 -0.74
N ASN A 139 -11.68 23.45 0.38
CA ASN A 139 -13.04 23.77 0.83
C ASN A 139 -13.81 24.59 -0.21
N ASN A 140 -15.01 24.12 -0.56
CA ASN A 140 -15.92 24.67 -1.57
C ASN A 140 -15.37 24.73 -3.01
N ARG A 141 -14.26 24.02 -3.31
CA ARG A 141 -13.71 23.98 -4.67
C ARG A 141 -14.29 22.83 -5.49
N ASP A 142 -14.49 23.09 -6.77
CA ASP A 142 -14.77 22.08 -7.78
C ASP A 142 -13.45 21.64 -8.42
N LEU A 143 -13.14 20.34 -8.34
CA LEU A 143 -11.91 19.73 -8.81
C LEU A 143 -12.19 18.89 -10.06
N THR A 144 -11.42 19.13 -11.12
CA THR A 144 -11.46 18.31 -12.34
C THR A 144 -10.51 17.13 -12.19
N SER A 145 -10.98 15.92 -12.47
CA SER A 145 -10.15 14.71 -12.48
C SER A 145 -9.30 14.62 -13.78
N PRO A 146 -8.01 14.26 -13.72
CA PRO A 146 -7.21 14.01 -12.51
C PRO A 146 -6.74 15.32 -11.84
N PHE A 147 -6.70 15.30 -10.52
CA PHE A 147 -6.21 16.42 -9.71
C PHE A 147 -4.99 15.99 -8.87
N ILE A 148 -3.98 16.85 -8.77
CA ILE A 148 -2.80 16.65 -7.92
C ILE A 148 -2.66 17.88 -7.04
N LEU A 149 -2.41 17.67 -5.75
CA LEU A 149 -2.07 18.73 -4.80
C LEU A 149 -0.70 18.45 -4.19
N ASP A 150 0.27 19.29 -4.52
CA ASP A 150 1.64 19.19 -4.01
C ASP A 150 2.19 20.55 -3.54
N ILE A 151 3.49 20.61 -3.23
CA ILE A 151 4.15 21.82 -2.71
C ILE A 151 4.26 22.94 -3.74
N GLN A 152 4.10 22.64 -5.03
CA GLN A 152 4.02 23.65 -6.08
C GLN A 152 2.63 24.29 -6.14
N GLY A 153 1.64 23.71 -5.44
CA GLY A 153 0.27 24.20 -5.35
C GLY A 153 -0.71 23.35 -6.14
N VAL A 154 -1.78 24.01 -6.62
CA VAL A 154 -2.68 23.49 -7.66
C VAL A 154 -2.14 23.89 -9.03
#